data_AF-A0A1G4K5C9-F1
#
_entry.id   AF-A0A1G4K5C9-F1
#
_cell.length_a   1.000
_cell.length_b   1.000
_cell.length_c   1.000
_cell.angle_alpha   90.00
_cell.angle_beta   90.00
_cell.angle_gamma   90.00
#
_symmetry.space_group_name_H-M   'P 1'
#
loop_
_entity.id
_entity.type
_entity.pdbx_description
1 polymer ?
#
loop_
_entity_poly.entity_id
_entity_poly.type
_entity_poly.pdbx_seq_one_letter_code
_entity_poly.pdbx_strand_id
1 'polypeptide(L)'
;MTEISFGHALPSNLDYAVTFGIPTWDSAIGYVEKDPKFVSKMATGYPRYFPQPAIQELCSYFTNKYGRESESCRPFPSLNAGLECLKHVQSVIGHESEARLEVESLVFESNANEMIENPFRYVITIAAVLAPENEFEVVKEYWKLAGECVSSRLAVFVNQFLHSPDFITSQKSPEASAKLIVTMKEGDEAKILLKRRIAQNHCHPFGSGRLKQNGEDLILNPEKDVHLMSSGMSAIFTARKLLTFWDAQMRSEHALNKSGLEPEAQPSARTTAVIFGFPFKDTRVIMENFGNCEFFGFGDSKDLTKLKRFLDTGKQQILAVFVETPSNPLLNMPDLGGLRKLANEHGFFIVVDDTIGGLNIEILAFADIVCSSLTKLFSGSSNVMGGSLILNPKSSLYPCAKEYFSSNKFEDLLWCQDAVALEINSRNFEDRTLRTNENTEKLLSGLLLSEEKKTIKKIYYPTLSSTETLKNYEFVRTERGGYGCLFSLAFYNEQDAEFFYNSLKVFKGPSNGTNFTLACPYVHLAHHFELEEVSQFGADPNFVRVSVGLENIEWLLKVFSEAIEVVKLNRSDSKVNC
;
A
#
# COMPACT_ATOMS: atom_id res chain seq x y z
N MET A 1 -25.18 -17.48 -3.68
CA MET A 1 -24.45 -17.03 -2.47
C MET A 1 -22.98 -17.10 -2.82
N THR A 2 -22.22 -16.06 -2.52
CA THR A 2 -20.76 -16.14 -2.60
C THR A 2 -20.32 -16.94 -1.38
N GLU A 3 -20.03 -18.24 -1.54
CA GLU A 3 -19.47 -19.03 -0.44
C GLU A 3 -18.07 -18.48 -0.12
N ILE A 4 -17.88 -18.01 1.12
CA ILE A 4 -16.62 -17.43 1.59
C ILE A 4 -16.11 -18.32 2.71
N SER A 5 -15.00 -18.99 2.46
CA SER A 5 -14.29 -19.76 3.49
C SER A 5 -13.23 -18.87 4.15
N PHE A 6 -13.18 -18.92 5.48
CA PHE A 6 -12.14 -18.21 6.22
C PHE A 6 -10.74 -18.65 5.76
N GLY A 7 -9.81 -17.70 5.60
CA GLY A 7 -8.40 -18.00 5.32
C GLY A 7 -8.09 -18.54 3.92
N HIS A 8 -9.05 -18.48 3.00
CA HIS A 8 -8.87 -18.92 1.60
C HIS A 8 -8.88 -17.71 0.65
N ALA A 9 -8.28 -17.88 -0.53
CA ALA A 9 -8.17 -16.84 -1.56
C ALA A 9 -9.53 -16.23 -1.91
N LEU A 10 -9.51 -14.96 -2.34
CA LEU A 10 -10.71 -14.28 -2.84
C LEU A 10 -10.49 -13.68 -4.24
N PRO A 11 -11.25 -14.16 -5.25
CA PRO A 11 -12.13 -15.35 -5.24
C PRO A 11 -11.38 -16.66 -4.96
N SER A 12 -12.09 -17.73 -4.57
CA SER A 12 -11.48 -18.98 -4.09
C SER A 12 -10.59 -19.71 -5.09
N ASN A 13 -10.80 -19.48 -6.39
CA ASN A 13 -10.02 -20.06 -7.48
C ASN A 13 -8.91 -19.12 -8.00
N LEU A 14 -8.60 -18.05 -7.28
CA LEU A 14 -7.65 -17.04 -7.74
C LEU A 14 -6.23 -17.37 -7.30
N ASP A 15 -5.39 -17.72 -8.27
CA ASP A 15 -3.95 -17.81 -8.05
C ASP A 15 -3.37 -16.44 -7.67
N TYR A 16 -2.39 -16.44 -6.77
CA TYR A 16 -1.68 -15.24 -6.33
C TYR A 16 -2.59 -14.17 -5.69
N ALA A 17 -3.71 -14.58 -5.09
CA ALA A 17 -4.67 -13.66 -4.50
C ALA A 17 -4.01 -12.67 -3.52
N VAL A 18 -4.43 -11.42 -3.52
CA VAL A 18 -3.97 -10.39 -2.57
C VAL A 18 -5.02 -10.06 -1.53
N THR A 19 -5.98 -10.97 -1.32
CA THR A 19 -6.96 -10.94 -0.24
C THR A 19 -7.48 -12.35 0.04
N PHE A 20 -8.12 -12.52 1.19
CA PHE A 20 -8.62 -13.79 1.69
C PHE A 20 -9.94 -13.62 2.45
N GLY A 21 -10.68 -14.72 2.58
CA GLY A 21 -12.00 -14.73 3.20
C GLY A 21 -11.99 -14.47 4.70
N ILE A 22 -12.85 -13.55 5.14
CA ILE A 22 -13.17 -13.25 6.55
C ILE A 22 -14.70 -13.19 6.67
N PRO A 23 -15.42 -14.33 6.66
CA PRO A 23 -16.86 -14.37 6.41
C PRO A 23 -17.72 -13.72 7.50
N THR A 24 -17.24 -13.69 8.74
CA THR A 24 -18.00 -13.21 9.91
C THR A 24 -17.19 -12.21 10.76
N TRP A 25 -17.89 -11.41 11.57
CA TRP A 25 -17.29 -10.48 12.52
C TRP A 25 -16.34 -11.20 13.47
N ASP A 26 -16.82 -12.29 14.11
CA ASP A 26 -16.00 -13.19 14.94
C ASP A 26 -14.72 -13.65 14.26
N SER A 27 -14.79 -13.99 12.96
CA SER A 27 -13.62 -14.43 12.22
C SER A 27 -12.62 -13.31 11.98
N ALA A 28 -13.08 -12.06 11.92
CA ALA A 28 -12.20 -10.89 11.84
C ALA A 28 -11.50 -10.64 13.17
N ILE A 29 -12.22 -10.66 14.28
CA ILE A 29 -11.66 -10.51 15.63
C ILE A 29 -10.67 -11.63 15.91
N GLY A 30 -11.09 -12.89 15.73
CA GLY A 30 -10.24 -14.06 15.95
C GLY A 30 -9.00 -14.10 15.06
N TYR A 31 -9.04 -13.54 13.85
CA TYR A 31 -7.84 -13.38 13.03
C TYR A 31 -6.83 -12.43 13.67
N VAL A 32 -7.28 -11.26 14.14
CA VAL A 32 -6.39 -10.23 14.71
C VAL A 32 -5.86 -10.64 16.08
N GLU A 33 -6.68 -11.30 16.88
CA GLU A 33 -6.29 -11.85 18.20
C GLU A 33 -5.43 -13.11 18.10
N LYS A 34 -5.16 -13.58 16.88
CA LYS A 34 -4.42 -14.83 16.60
C LYS A 34 -5.05 -16.06 17.26
N ASP A 35 -6.39 -16.11 17.36
CA ASP A 35 -7.11 -17.26 17.93
C ASP A 35 -6.81 -18.53 17.08
N PRO A 36 -6.25 -19.60 17.70
CA PRO A 36 -5.95 -20.87 17.03
C PRO A 36 -7.12 -21.46 16.25
N LYS A 37 -8.38 -21.24 16.67
CA LYS A 37 -9.60 -21.70 15.96
C LYS A 37 -9.71 -21.16 14.54
N PHE A 38 -9.14 -19.98 14.30
CA PHE A 38 -9.14 -19.31 13.01
C PHE A 38 -7.78 -19.43 12.32
N VAL A 39 -6.69 -19.00 12.96
CA VAL A 39 -5.38 -18.91 12.29
C VAL A 39 -4.84 -20.26 11.81
N SER A 40 -5.19 -21.37 12.45
CA SER A 40 -4.82 -22.72 12.00
C SER A 40 -5.47 -23.13 10.66
N LYS A 41 -6.51 -22.42 10.23
CA LYS A 41 -7.24 -22.66 8.96
C LYS A 41 -6.79 -21.74 7.83
N MET A 42 -5.83 -20.85 8.09
CA MET A 42 -5.27 -19.94 7.08
C MET A 42 -4.50 -20.75 6.04
N ALA A 43 -5.10 -20.94 4.87
CA ALA A 43 -4.39 -21.44 3.70
C ALA A 43 -3.57 -20.31 3.06
N THR A 44 -4.09 -19.08 3.11
CA THR A 44 -3.47 -17.93 2.48
C THR A 44 -3.90 -16.60 3.12
N GLY A 45 -3.17 -15.52 2.82
CA GLY A 45 -3.55 -14.18 3.27
C GLY A 45 -2.94 -13.06 2.42
N TYR A 46 -3.04 -11.82 2.89
CA TYR A 46 -2.40 -10.69 2.22
C TYR A 46 -0.87 -10.86 2.30
N PRO A 47 -0.10 -10.92 1.20
CA PRO A 47 1.29 -11.42 1.22
C PRO A 47 2.27 -10.71 2.19
N ARG A 48 2.03 -9.43 2.50
CA ARG A 48 2.81 -8.68 3.52
C ARG A 48 2.50 -9.10 4.96
N TYR A 49 1.30 -9.57 5.26
CA TYR A 49 0.87 -9.97 6.61
C TYR A 49 0.95 -11.49 6.82
N PHE A 50 0.61 -12.26 5.79
CA PHE A 50 0.64 -13.71 5.82
C PHE A 50 1.19 -14.25 4.49
N PRO A 51 2.30 -15.01 4.49
CA PRO A 51 2.89 -15.53 3.27
C PRO A 51 1.93 -16.46 2.53
N GLN A 52 1.89 -16.32 1.21
CA GLN A 52 1.14 -17.22 0.32
C GLN A 52 1.79 -18.61 0.28
N PRO A 53 1.07 -19.68 -0.10
CA PRO A 53 1.58 -21.05 -0.10
C PRO A 53 2.97 -21.22 -0.75
N ALA A 54 3.20 -20.63 -1.92
CA ALA A 54 4.50 -20.68 -2.59
C ALA A 54 5.63 -20.01 -1.79
N ILE A 55 5.33 -18.92 -1.07
CA ILE A 55 6.30 -18.26 -0.19
C ILE A 55 6.54 -19.11 1.07
N GLN A 56 5.52 -19.80 1.59
CA GLN A 56 5.68 -20.74 2.72
C GLN A 56 6.56 -21.93 2.34
N GLU A 57 6.41 -22.46 1.13
CA GLU A 57 7.28 -23.50 0.57
C GLU A 57 8.73 -23.01 0.50
N LEU A 58 8.96 -21.79 0.00
CA LEU A 58 10.28 -21.16 -0.03
C LEU A 58 10.84 -20.95 1.39
N CYS A 59 10.02 -20.52 2.35
CA CYS A 59 10.44 -20.44 3.76
C CYS A 59 10.86 -21.83 4.29
N SER A 60 10.06 -22.86 4.01
CA SER A 60 10.35 -24.24 4.43
C SER A 60 11.64 -24.75 3.82
N TYR A 61 11.93 -24.43 2.56
CA TYR A 61 13.20 -24.76 1.92
C TYR A 61 14.39 -24.19 2.68
N PHE A 62 14.40 -22.88 2.95
CA PHE A 62 15.50 -22.23 3.66
C PHE A 62 15.64 -22.72 5.10
N THR A 63 14.52 -22.89 5.82
CA THR A 63 14.54 -23.42 7.19
C THR A 63 15.06 -24.86 7.23
N ASN A 64 14.65 -25.73 6.30
CA ASN A 64 15.14 -27.11 6.27
C ASN A 64 16.61 -27.22 5.88
N LYS A 65 17.09 -26.34 4.99
CA LYS A 65 18.47 -26.38 4.48
C LYS A 65 19.47 -25.68 5.40
N TYR A 66 19.08 -24.57 6.01
CA TYR A 66 19.98 -23.68 6.74
C TYR A 66 19.56 -23.38 8.17
N GLY A 67 18.31 -23.69 8.55
CA GLY A 67 17.76 -23.37 9.86
C GLY A 67 18.44 -24.12 10.98
N ARG A 68 18.56 -23.46 12.14
CA ARG A 68 18.91 -24.08 13.42
C ARG A 68 17.63 -24.42 14.17
N GLU A 69 17.75 -25.15 15.29
CA GLU A 69 16.58 -25.50 16.11
C GLU A 69 15.77 -24.24 16.47
N SER A 70 14.45 -24.31 16.25
CA SER A 70 13.48 -23.25 16.59
C SER A 70 13.59 -21.93 15.81
N GLU A 71 14.28 -21.91 14.67
CA GLU A 71 14.32 -20.71 13.81
C GLU A 71 13.25 -20.71 12.72
N SER A 72 12.78 -19.50 12.41
CA SER A 72 11.91 -19.21 11.28
C SER A 72 12.62 -18.28 10.28
N CYS A 73 12.10 -18.19 9.05
CA CYS A 73 12.71 -17.34 8.03
C CYS A 73 11.71 -16.52 7.18
N ARG A 74 12.24 -15.46 6.56
CA ARG A 74 11.56 -14.64 5.54
C ARG A 74 12.46 -14.44 4.31
N PRO A 75 12.02 -14.81 3.10
CA PRO A 75 12.82 -14.71 1.87
C PRO A 75 12.61 -13.40 1.11
N PHE A 76 13.67 -12.64 0.87
CA PHE A 76 13.69 -11.35 0.17
C PHE A 76 14.15 -11.52 -1.30
N PRO A 77 13.69 -10.65 -2.22
CA PRO A 77 13.93 -10.78 -3.66
C PRO A 77 15.32 -10.29 -4.11
N SER A 78 16.15 -9.80 -3.18
CA SER A 78 17.53 -9.41 -3.43
C SER A 78 18.38 -9.58 -2.17
N LEU A 79 19.70 -9.69 -2.35
CA LEU A 79 20.68 -9.68 -1.26
C LEU A 79 20.55 -8.40 -0.42
N ASN A 80 20.46 -7.24 -1.09
CA ASN A 80 20.44 -5.96 -0.41
C ASN A 80 19.15 -5.76 0.41
N ALA A 81 17.98 -6.16 -0.10
CA ALA A 81 16.73 -6.14 0.67
C ALA A 81 16.83 -7.01 1.96
N GLY A 82 17.43 -8.20 1.85
CA GLY A 82 17.70 -9.06 3.00
C GLY A 82 18.70 -8.45 3.99
N LEU A 83 19.77 -7.83 3.50
CA LEU A 83 20.76 -7.13 4.34
C LEU A 83 20.16 -5.94 5.07
N GLU A 84 19.28 -5.16 4.45
CA GLU A 84 18.60 -4.05 5.11
C GLU A 84 17.66 -4.54 6.22
N CYS A 85 16.96 -5.67 6.01
CA CYS A 85 16.20 -6.32 7.07
C CYS A 85 17.10 -6.76 8.22
N LEU A 86 18.23 -7.42 7.92
CA LEU A 86 19.19 -7.86 8.94
C LEU A 86 19.75 -6.69 9.75
N LYS A 87 20.16 -5.60 9.09
CA LYS A 87 20.61 -4.37 9.74
C LYS A 87 19.52 -3.79 10.65
N HIS A 88 18.27 -3.81 10.21
CA HIS A 88 17.16 -3.34 11.03
C HIS A 88 16.98 -4.21 12.28
N VAL A 89 16.99 -5.53 12.15
CA VAL A 89 16.91 -6.43 13.31
C VAL A 89 18.05 -6.16 14.30
N GLN A 90 19.28 -6.06 13.81
CA GLN A 90 20.45 -5.72 14.64
C GLN A 90 20.32 -4.34 15.32
N SER A 91 19.69 -3.36 14.66
CA SER A 91 19.45 -2.03 15.26
C SER A 91 18.42 -2.05 16.39
N VAL A 92 17.46 -2.98 16.35
CA VAL A 92 16.39 -3.11 17.34
C VAL A 92 16.81 -4.01 18.50
N ILE A 93 17.44 -5.14 18.20
CA ILE A 93 17.84 -6.16 19.18
C ILE A 93 19.21 -5.82 19.81
N GLY A 94 20.10 -5.18 19.06
CA GLY A 94 21.47 -4.87 19.49
C GLY A 94 22.51 -5.89 19.00
N HIS A 95 23.74 -5.75 19.51
CA HIS A 95 24.90 -6.52 19.05
C HIS A 95 24.83 -8.03 19.31
N GLU A 96 23.91 -8.49 20.18
CA GLU A 96 23.72 -9.91 20.51
C GLU A 96 22.73 -10.63 19.57
N SER A 97 22.17 -9.95 18.58
CA SER A 97 21.24 -10.53 17.61
C SER A 97 21.83 -11.79 16.94
N GLU A 98 21.08 -12.88 16.98
CA GLU A 98 21.42 -14.15 16.33
C GLU A 98 20.87 -14.25 14.89
N ALA A 99 20.09 -13.25 14.46
CA ALA A 99 19.60 -13.18 13.10
C ALA A 99 20.74 -13.23 12.08
N ARG A 100 20.54 -13.98 11.00
CA ARG A 100 21.51 -14.12 9.92
C ARG A 100 20.84 -14.16 8.56
N LEU A 101 21.65 -14.01 7.53
CA LEU A 101 21.21 -14.04 6.15
C LEU A 101 21.84 -15.23 5.43
N GLU A 102 21.02 -15.98 4.71
CA GLU A 102 21.45 -17.02 3.78
C GLU A 102 20.96 -16.67 2.38
N VAL A 103 21.72 -17.08 1.35
CA VAL A 103 21.48 -16.62 -0.01
C VAL A 103 21.55 -17.78 -0.97
N GLU A 104 20.62 -17.77 -1.92
CA GLU A 104 20.56 -18.71 -3.02
C GLU A 104 20.44 -17.97 -4.34
N SER A 105 21.03 -18.51 -5.40
CA SER A 105 21.04 -17.88 -6.71
C SER A 105 20.80 -18.87 -7.83
N LEU A 106 19.82 -18.56 -8.68
CA LEU A 106 19.56 -19.26 -9.93
C LEU A 106 20.22 -18.51 -11.07
N VAL A 107 21.12 -19.18 -11.80
CA VAL A 107 21.85 -18.61 -12.94
C VAL A 107 21.32 -19.21 -14.24
N PHE A 108 20.89 -18.33 -15.15
CA PHE A 108 20.45 -18.67 -16.50
C PHE A 108 21.32 -17.92 -17.50
N GLU A 109 22.06 -18.63 -18.33
CA GLU A 109 23.00 -18.02 -19.27
C GLU A 109 23.00 -18.73 -20.62
N SER A 110 23.33 -18.00 -21.68
CA SER A 110 23.56 -18.58 -23.01
C SER A 110 24.81 -19.47 -22.99
N ASN A 111 24.75 -20.64 -23.65
CA ASN A 111 25.90 -21.53 -23.78
C ASN A 111 27.06 -20.83 -24.51
N ALA A 112 28.24 -20.82 -23.89
CA ALA A 112 29.45 -20.21 -24.45
C ALA A 112 29.91 -20.82 -25.80
N ASN A 113 29.42 -22.01 -26.15
CA ASN A 113 29.78 -22.74 -27.38
C ASN A 113 28.82 -22.48 -28.56
N GLU A 114 27.74 -21.73 -28.38
CA GLU A 114 26.82 -21.37 -29.47
C GLU A 114 27.10 -19.92 -29.90
N MET A 115 27.33 -19.69 -31.20
CA MET A 115 27.45 -18.35 -31.79
C MET A 115 26.08 -17.65 -31.77
N ILE A 116 25.68 -17.15 -30.60
CA ILE A 116 24.43 -16.40 -30.39
C ILE A 116 24.74 -14.90 -30.53
N GLU A 117 23.99 -14.20 -31.39
CA GLU A 117 24.19 -12.76 -31.68
C GLU A 117 24.09 -11.86 -30.44
N ASN A 118 23.42 -12.29 -29.37
CA ASN A 118 23.29 -11.56 -28.10
C ASN A 118 23.38 -12.54 -26.90
N PRO A 119 24.56 -12.72 -26.29
CA PRO A 119 24.69 -13.53 -25.07
C PRO A 119 23.92 -12.88 -23.92
N PHE A 120 23.33 -13.68 -23.05
CA PHE A 120 22.57 -13.21 -21.89
C PHE A 120 23.01 -13.94 -20.63
N ARG A 121 22.83 -13.28 -19.49
CA ARG A 121 23.00 -13.87 -18.16
C ARG A 121 22.00 -13.23 -17.20
N TYR A 122 21.05 -14.03 -16.72
CA TYR A 122 20.11 -13.67 -15.68
C TYR A 122 20.49 -14.38 -14.38
N VAL A 123 20.53 -13.62 -13.29
CA VAL A 123 20.76 -14.15 -11.94
C VAL A 123 19.58 -13.76 -11.08
N ILE A 124 18.83 -14.74 -10.61
CA ILE A 124 17.72 -14.54 -9.68
C ILE A 124 18.24 -14.92 -8.30
N THR A 125 18.35 -13.94 -7.41
CA THR A 125 18.87 -14.12 -6.05
C THR A 125 17.73 -14.06 -5.05
N ILE A 126 17.63 -15.05 -4.17
CA ILE A 126 16.75 -15.02 -3.01
C ILE A 126 17.61 -15.00 -1.76
N ALA A 127 17.39 -14.03 -0.89
CA ALA A 127 18.09 -13.90 0.38
C ALA A 127 17.10 -14.15 1.52
N ALA A 128 17.33 -15.14 2.37
CA ALA A 128 16.46 -15.44 3.51
C ALA A 128 17.08 -14.94 4.80
N VAL A 129 16.34 -14.13 5.55
CA VAL A 129 16.70 -13.78 6.93
C VAL A 129 16.14 -14.85 7.84
N LEU A 130 17.02 -15.57 8.55
CA LEU A 130 16.67 -16.57 9.57
C LEU A 130 16.90 -15.95 10.95
N ALA A 131 15.96 -16.18 11.86
CA ALA A 131 16.05 -15.67 13.22
C ALA A 131 15.32 -16.60 14.21
N PRO A 132 15.76 -16.65 15.48
CA PRO A 132 15.01 -17.32 16.54
C PRO A 132 13.68 -16.60 16.81
N GLU A 133 12.72 -17.30 17.42
CA GLU A 133 11.34 -16.83 17.58
C GLU A 133 11.22 -15.44 18.22
N ASN A 134 12.08 -15.12 19.21
CA ASN A 134 12.10 -13.82 19.89
C ASN A 134 12.51 -12.65 18.97
N GLU A 135 13.37 -12.89 17.98
CA GLU A 135 13.82 -11.88 17.01
C GLU A 135 12.97 -11.89 15.73
N PHE A 136 12.33 -13.03 15.43
CA PHE A 136 11.58 -13.24 14.19
C PHE A 136 10.34 -12.33 14.08
N GLU A 137 9.77 -11.86 15.19
CA GLU A 137 8.73 -10.81 15.15
C GLU A 137 9.23 -9.51 14.52
N VAL A 138 10.50 -9.12 14.76
CA VAL A 138 11.11 -7.93 14.14
C VAL A 138 11.32 -8.14 12.64
N VAL A 139 11.73 -9.36 12.23
CA VAL A 139 11.83 -9.74 10.81
C VAL A 139 10.46 -9.65 10.12
N LYS A 140 9.41 -10.19 10.74
CA LYS A 140 8.03 -10.14 10.23
C LYS A 140 7.52 -8.72 10.13
N GLU A 141 7.84 -7.87 11.11
CA GLU A 141 7.47 -6.47 11.07
C GLU A 141 8.18 -5.71 9.95
N TYR A 142 9.50 -5.85 9.80
CA TYR A 142 10.24 -5.24 8.71
C TYR A 142 9.68 -5.68 7.34
N TRP A 143 9.44 -6.98 7.17
CA TRP A 143 8.81 -7.55 5.98
C TRP A 143 7.49 -6.87 5.65
N LYS A 144 6.61 -6.76 6.66
CA LYS A 144 5.30 -6.12 6.55
C LYS A 144 5.46 -4.66 6.13
N LEU A 145 6.28 -3.88 6.83
CA LEU A 145 6.39 -2.43 6.66
C LEU A 145 7.13 -2.04 5.37
N ALA A 146 8.29 -2.65 5.10
CA ALA A 146 9.06 -2.35 3.90
C ALA A 146 8.31 -2.75 2.62
N GLY A 147 7.54 -3.84 2.67
CA GLY A 147 6.77 -4.32 1.51
C GLY A 147 7.65 -4.78 0.32
N GLU A 148 8.95 -4.93 0.54
CA GLU A 148 9.99 -5.44 -0.38
C GLU A 148 10.04 -6.98 -0.31
N CYS A 149 8.86 -7.60 -0.36
CA CYS A 149 8.67 -9.04 -0.18
C CYS A 149 8.97 -9.81 -1.48
N VAL A 150 9.42 -11.06 -1.38
CA VAL A 150 9.31 -11.99 -2.53
C VAL A 150 7.84 -12.11 -2.91
N SER A 151 7.54 -11.85 -4.18
CA SER A 151 6.18 -11.97 -4.69
C SER A 151 5.78 -13.43 -4.85
N SER A 152 4.47 -13.69 -4.83
CA SER A 152 3.93 -15.04 -5.00
C SER A 152 4.30 -15.65 -6.36
N ARG A 153 4.39 -14.84 -7.43
CA ARG A 153 4.81 -15.30 -8.76
C ARG A 153 6.30 -15.63 -8.80
N LEU A 154 7.14 -14.79 -8.18
CA LEU A 154 8.56 -15.07 -8.05
C LEU A 154 8.79 -16.36 -7.24
N ALA A 155 8.08 -16.54 -6.13
CA ALA A 155 8.15 -17.76 -5.34
C ALA A 155 7.75 -19.00 -6.17
N VAL A 156 6.61 -18.97 -6.88
CA VAL A 156 6.20 -20.09 -7.76
C VAL A 156 7.26 -20.38 -8.81
N PHE A 157 7.86 -19.35 -9.42
CA PHE A 157 8.93 -19.54 -10.39
C PHE A 157 10.16 -20.21 -9.78
N VAL A 158 10.64 -19.72 -8.64
CA VAL A 158 11.84 -20.26 -7.96
C VAL A 158 11.60 -21.68 -7.46
N ASN A 159 10.41 -21.99 -6.92
CA ASN A 159 10.06 -23.31 -6.38
C ASN A 159 10.17 -24.44 -7.40
N GLN A 160 9.97 -24.14 -8.69
CA GLN A 160 10.17 -25.10 -9.79
C GLN A 160 11.60 -25.65 -9.86
N PHE A 161 12.57 -24.94 -9.25
CA PHE A 161 13.98 -25.29 -9.29
C PHE A 161 14.56 -25.69 -7.92
N LEU A 162 13.87 -25.41 -6.80
CA LEU A 162 14.38 -25.62 -5.44
C LEU A 162 14.80 -27.07 -5.15
N HIS A 163 14.10 -28.05 -5.74
CA HIS A 163 14.36 -29.48 -5.55
C HIS A 163 15.26 -30.10 -6.61
N SER A 164 15.76 -29.30 -7.56
CA SER A 164 16.74 -29.77 -8.53
C SER A 164 18.09 -30.00 -7.82
N PRO A 165 18.74 -31.16 -7.99
CA PRO A 165 20.09 -31.41 -7.47
C PRO A 165 21.09 -30.33 -7.90
N ASP A 166 20.79 -29.67 -9.03
CA ASP A 166 21.55 -28.59 -9.64
C ASP A 166 20.98 -27.19 -9.34
N PHE A 167 20.40 -26.96 -8.16
CA PHE A 167 20.01 -25.60 -7.76
C PHE A 167 21.22 -24.66 -7.69
N ILE A 168 22.40 -25.22 -7.38
CA ILE A 168 23.68 -24.49 -7.21
C ILE A 168 24.56 -24.57 -8.48
N THR A 169 24.43 -25.61 -9.30
CA THR A 169 25.30 -25.88 -10.47
C THR A 169 24.68 -25.35 -11.77
N SER A 170 25.32 -24.28 -12.27
CA SER A 170 25.35 -23.75 -13.64
C SER A 170 24.67 -24.59 -14.74
N GLN A 171 23.74 -23.93 -15.46
CA GLN A 171 23.00 -24.37 -16.65
C GLN A 171 21.68 -25.11 -16.38
N LYS A 172 20.60 -24.33 -16.24
CA LYS A 172 19.24 -24.84 -16.49
C LYS A 172 19.07 -25.16 -17.97
N SER A 173 18.15 -26.08 -18.29
CA SER A 173 17.93 -26.57 -19.65
C SER A 173 17.78 -25.41 -20.65
N PRO A 174 18.24 -25.57 -21.91
CA PRO A 174 18.10 -24.53 -22.94
C PRO A 174 16.66 -24.02 -23.08
N GLU A 175 15.68 -24.90 -22.89
CA GLU A 175 14.25 -24.56 -22.91
C GLU A 175 13.84 -23.65 -21.74
N ALA A 176 14.26 -23.96 -20.50
CA ALA A 176 13.97 -23.12 -19.34
C ALA A 176 14.60 -21.73 -19.46
N SER A 177 15.84 -21.68 -19.96
CA SER A 177 16.57 -20.43 -20.22
C SER A 177 15.87 -19.60 -21.31
N ALA A 178 15.48 -20.22 -22.43
CA ALA A 178 14.74 -19.54 -23.50
C ALA A 178 13.41 -18.96 -23.02
N LYS A 179 12.64 -19.74 -22.23
CA LYS A 179 11.38 -19.28 -21.64
C LYS A 179 11.58 -18.08 -20.71
N LEU A 180 12.62 -18.11 -19.87
CA LEU A 180 12.94 -16.99 -18.98
C LEU A 180 13.28 -15.72 -19.76
N ILE A 181 14.09 -15.81 -20.82
CA ILE A 181 14.42 -14.64 -21.66
C ILE A 181 13.15 -13.97 -22.19
N VAL A 182 12.22 -14.76 -22.73
CA VAL A 182 10.94 -14.24 -23.25
C VAL A 182 10.17 -13.56 -22.13
N THR A 183 10.03 -14.22 -20.98
CA THR A 183 9.32 -13.65 -19.81
C THR A 183 9.97 -12.37 -19.27
N MET A 184 11.30 -12.28 -19.24
CA MET A 184 12.01 -11.07 -18.81
C MET A 184 11.77 -9.92 -19.78
N LYS A 185 11.85 -10.18 -21.09
CA LYS A 185 11.57 -9.19 -22.13
C LYS A 185 10.13 -8.68 -22.07
N GLU A 186 9.16 -9.59 -21.94
CA GLU A 186 7.75 -9.22 -21.74
C GLU A 186 7.54 -8.38 -20.48
N GLY A 187 8.27 -8.70 -19.41
CA GLY A 187 8.29 -7.91 -18.17
C GLY A 187 8.81 -6.49 -18.37
N ASP A 188 9.93 -6.33 -19.07
CA ASP A 188 10.52 -5.01 -19.36
C ASP A 188 9.59 -4.16 -20.22
N GLU A 189 8.99 -4.76 -21.27
CA GLU A 189 7.97 -4.09 -22.09
C GLU A 189 6.75 -3.68 -21.25
N ALA A 190 6.28 -4.56 -20.36
CA ALA A 190 5.18 -4.27 -19.45
C ALA A 190 5.51 -3.12 -18.48
N LYS A 191 6.73 -3.06 -17.93
CA LYS A 191 7.18 -1.96 -17.07
C LYS A 191 7.17 -0.62 -17.80
N ILE A 192 7.64 -0.57 -19.05
CA ILE A 192 7.60 0.64 -19.89
C ILE A 192 6.15 1.10 -20.11
N LEU A 193 5.25 0.17 -20.46
CA LEU A 193 3.83 0.47 -20.66
C LEU A 193 3.15 0.95 -19.38
N LEU A 194 3.46 0.34 -18.23
CA LEU A 194 2.96 0.77 -16.92
C LEU A 194 3.39 2.19 -16.59
N LYS A 195 4.69 2.51 -16.71
CA LYS A 195 5.21 3.86 -16.45
C LYS A 195 4.52 4.90 -17.34
N ARG A 196 4.35 4.60 -18.63
CA ARG A 196 3.64 5.48 -19.58
C ARG A 196 2.19 5.70 -19.16
N ARG A 197 1.48 4.63 -18.80
CA ARG A 197 0.08 4.70 -18.34
C ARG A 197 -0.04 5.51 -17.06
N ILE A 198 0.83 5.29 -16.08
CA ILE A 198 0.85 6.04 -14.82
C ILE A 198 1.09 7.54 -15.08
N ALA A 199 2.09 7.87 -15.90
CA ALA A 199 2.36 9.26 -16.28
C ALA A 199 1.17 9.89 -17.01
N GLN A 200 0.55 9.17 -17.97
CA GLN A 200 -0.63 9.63 -18.70
C GLN A 200 -1.81 9.86 -17.76
N ASN A 201 -2.11 8.93 -16.86
CA ASN A 201 -3.21 9.03 -15.91
C ASN A 201 -3.08 10.24 -14.97
N HIS A 202 -1.86 10.61 -14.59
CA HIS A 202 -1.62 11.78 -13.75
C HIS A 202 -1.59 13.09 -14.56
N CYS A 203 -1.22 13.06 -15.84
CA CYS A 203 -1.18 14.25 -16.68
C CYS A 203 -2.51 14.53 -17.40
N HIS A 204 -3.23 13.48 -17.76
CA HIS A 204 -4.43 13.50 -18.59
C HIS A 204 -5.42 12.41 -18.12
N PRO A 205 -5.95 12.51 -16.88
CA PRO A 205 -6.89 11.51 -16.37
C PRO A 205 -8.10 11.41 -17.30
N PHE A 206 -8.52 10.18 -17.64
CA PHE A 206 -9.64 9.91 -18.54
C PHE A 206 -9.49 10.47 -19.97
N GLY A 207 -8.25 10.72 -20.39
CA GLY A 207 -7.93 11.36 -21.67
C GLY A 207 -8.29 12.85 -21.74
N SER A 208 -8.78 13.46 -20.65
CA SER A 208 -9.01 14.91 -20.53
C SER A 208 -7.74 15.64 -20.11
N GLY A 209 -7.52 16.86 -20.61
CA GLY A 209 -6.45 17.73 -20.11
C GLY A 209 -6.73 18.21 -18.68
N ARG A 210 -5.67 18.56 -17.93
CA ARG A 210 -5.82 19.07 -16.55
C ARG A 210 -6.63 20.34 -16.47
N LEU A 211 -7.25 20.54 -15.30
CA LEU A 211 -7.72 21.88 -14.91
C LEU A 211 -6.49 22.78 -14.72
N LYS A 212 -6.31 23.76 -15.61
CA LYS A 212 -5.18 24.70 -15.57
C LYS A 212 -5.22 25.55 -14.30
N GLN A 213 -4.61 25.09 -13.21
CA GLN A 213 -4.54 25.88 -12.00
C GLN A 213 -3.40 26.92 -11.99
N ASN A 214 -2.41 26.87 -12.91
CA ASN A 214 -1.31 27.85 -12.95
C ASN A 214 -0.62 28.05 -14.34
N GLY A 215 -1.32 27.79 -15.45
CA GLY A 215 -0.86 28.20 -16.79
C GLY A 215 0.27 27.39 -17.46
N GLU A 216 0.97 26.51 -16.75
CA GLU A 216 1.97 25.59 -17.32
C GLU A 216 1.61 24.13 -17.09
N ASP A 217 1.59 23.34 -18.16
CA ASP A 217 1.35 21.90 -18.10
C ASP A 217 2.54 21.20 -17.42
N LEU A 218 2.27 20.52 -16.31
CA LEU A 218 3.25 19.66 -15.66
C LEU A 218 3.26 18.30 -16.37
N ILE A 219 4.25 18.11 -17.24
CA ILE A 219 4.41 16.89 -18.04
C ILE A 219 5.41 15.97 -17.35
N LEU A 220 4.99 14.73 -17.10
CA LEU A 220 5.84 13.67 -16.59
C LEU A 220 6.56 12.95 -17.73
N ASN A 221 7.87 12.73 -17.56
CA ASN A 221 8.65 11.78 -18.33
C ASN A 221 8.51 10.38 -17.70
N PRO A 222 7.88 9.40 -18.38
CA PRO A 222 7.66 8.08 -17.82
C PRO A 222 8.93 7.38 -17.31
N GLU A 223 10.07 7.57 -17.97
CA GLU A 223 11.30 6.87 -17.60
C GLU A 223 12.04 7.51 -16.43
N LYS A 224 11.94 8.84 -16.28
CA LYS A 224 12.69 9.61 -15.28
C LYS A 224 11.88 9.92 -14.03
N ASP A 225 10.56 10.00 -14.16
CA ASP A 225 9.70 10.54 -13.12
C ASP A 225 8.80 9.47 -12.50
N VAL A 226 8.69 8.28 -13.12
CA VAL A 226 7.84 7.18 -12.64
C VAL A 226 8.69 5.95 -12.32
N HIS A 227 8.65 5.55 -11.05
CA HIS A 227 9.36 4.39 -10.52
C HIS A 227 8.36 3.34 -10.04
N LEU A 228 8.58 2.09 -10.43
CA LEU A 228 7.73 0.97 -10.04
C LEU A 228 8.29 0.27 -8.81
N MET A 229 7.39 -0.21 -7.95
CA MET A 229 7.70 -0.83 -6.65
C MET A 229 6.98 -2.17 -6.52
N SER A 230 7.48 -3.07 -5.68
CA SER A 230 6.86 -4.38 -5.41
C SER A 230 5.50 -4.28 -4.70
N SER A 231 5.24 -3.18 -4.00
CA SER A 231 3.97 -2.91 -3.31
C SER A 231 3.77 -1.43 -3.04
N GLY A 232 2.54 -1.02 -2.70
CA GLY A 232 2.25 0.35 -2.26
C GLY A 232 3.06 0.76 -1.01
N MET A 233 3.26 -0.16 -0.05
CA MET A 233 4.09 0.14 1.11
C MET A 233 5.56 0.30 0.77
N SER A 234 6.08 -0.44 -0.23
CA SER A 234 7.43 -0.22 -0.75
C SER A 234 7.58 1.16 -1.40
N ALA A 235 6.53 1.72 -2.02
CA ALA A 235 6.54 3.11 -2.49
C ALA A 235 6.66 4.11 -1.32
N ILE A 236 5.84 3.96 -0.28
CA ILE A 236 5.90 4.82 0.93
C ILE A 236 7.27 4.69 1.62
N PHE A 237 7.77 3.47 1.78
CA PHE A 237 9.06 3.21 2.40
C PHE A 237 10.22 3.79 1.57
N THR A 238 10.15 3.68 0.24
CA THR A 238 11.14 4.29 -0.67
C THR A 238 11.10 5.81 -0.61
N ALA A 239 9.91 6.43 -0.51
CA ALA A 239 9.80 7.87 -0.30
C ALA A 239 10.48 8.30 1.01
N ARG A 240 10.31 7.54 2.10
CA ARG A 240 11.04 7.78 3.35
C ARG A 240 12.56 7.61 3.19
N LYS A 241 13.03 6.55 2.52
CA LYS A 241 14.47 6.34 2.24
C LYS A 241 15.07 7.50 1.43
N LEU A 242 14.36 7.95 0.39
CA LEU A 242 14.77 9.08 -0.44
C LEU A 242 14.90 10.38 0.38
N LEU A 243 13.92 10.69 1.25
CA LEU A 243 13.98 11.87 2.09
C LEU A 243 15.14 11.81 3.10
N THR A 244 15.42 10.63 3.66
CA THR A 244 16.59 10.41 4.53
C THR A 244 17.90 10.58 3.75
N PHE A 245 17.95 10.10 2.50
CA PHE A 245 19.10 10.29 1.61
C PHE A 245 19.34 11.78 1.33
N TRP A 246 18.28 12.54 1.05
CA TRP A 246 18.36 13.98 0.85
C TRP A 246 18.88 14.72 2.09
N ASP A 247 18.36 14.42 3.30
CA ASP A 247 18.83 15.05 4.54
C ASP A 247 20.33 14.74 4.80
N ALA A 248 20.77 13.51 4.52
CA ALA A 248 22.18 13.14 4.65
C ALA A 248 23.09 13.90 3.68
N GLN A 249 22.66 14.12 2.43
CA GLN A 249 23.40 14.93 1.46
C GLN A 249 23.50 16.40 1.90
N MET A 250 22.37 17.00 2.32
CA MET A 250 22.33 18.40 2.77
C MET A 250 23.25 18.66 3.98
N ARG A 251 23.34 17.69 4.91
CA ARG A 251 24.27 17.75 6.04
C ARG A 251 25.73 17.66 5.61
N SER A 252 26.02 16.80 4.64
CA SER A 252 27.38 16.60 4.11
C SER A 252 27.87 17.85 3.37
N GLU A 253 27.03 18.46 2.54
CA GLU A 253 27.34 19.72 1.83
C GLU A 253 27.57 20.88 2.81
N HIS A 254 26.73 21.00 3.85
CA HIS A 254 26.92 22.00 4.90
C HIS A 254 28.24 21.80 5.66
N ALA A 255 28.61 20.56 5.98
CA ALA A 255 29.86 20.25 6.66
C ALA A 255 31.09 20.64 5.83
N LEU A 256 31.06 20.40 4.51
CA LEU A 256 32.14 20.77 3.59
C LEU A 256 32.29 22.28 3.44
N ASN A 257 31.18 23.02 3.31
CA ASN A 257 31.17 24.48 3.15
C ASN A 257 31.58 25.24 4.43
N LYS A 258 31.48 24.61 5.61
CA LYS A 258 31.85 25.21 6.91
C LYS A 258 33.31 24.96 7.33
N SER A 259 34.13 24.30 6.51
CA SER A 259 35.55 24.03 6.81
C SER A 259 36.48 25.27 6.89
N GLY A 260 35.93 26.48 7.06
CA GLY A 260 36.69 27.74 7.15
C GLY A 260 36.14 28.85 8.08
N LEU A 261 35.05 28.66 8.83
CA LEU A 261 34.48 29.68 9.73
C LEU A 261 33.92 29.07 11.04
N GLU A 262 33.94 29.86 12.12
CA GLU A 262 33.65 29.50 13.53
C GLU A 262 32.36 28.68 13.79
N PRO A 263 32.27 27.96 14.93
CA PRO A 263 31.20 27.00 15.22
C PRO A 263 29.88 27.68 15.62
N GLU A 264 29.12 28.19 14.65
CA GLU A 264 27.68 28.39 14.85
C GLU A 264 26.93 27.05 14.73
N ALA A 265 25.92 26.87 15.59
CA ALA A 265 25.11 25.66 15.79
C ALA A 265 24.94 24.82 14.51
N GLN A 266 25.26 23.53 14.60
CA GLN A 266 24.97 22.57 13.52
C GLN A 266 23.50 22.71 13.12
N PRO A 267 23.15 22.74 11.82
CA PRO A 267 21.76 22.69 11.40
C PRO A 267 21.11 21.48 12.07
N SER A 268 20.06 21.70 12.87
CA SER A 268 19.30 20.62 13.49
C SER A 268 18.83 19.67 12.40
N ALA A 269 19.14 18.38 12.50
CA ALA A 269 18.78 17.39 11.49
C ALA A 269 17.26 17.42 11.23
N ARG A 270 16.84 17.50 9.96
CA ARG A 270 15.43 17.50 9.59
C ARG A 270 14.95 16.05 9.51
N THR A 271 14.87 15.37 10.64
CA THR A 271 14.52 13.93 10.68
C THR A 271 13.04 13.68 10.88
N THR A 272 12.30 14.69 11.39
CA THR A 272 10.89 14.58 11.74
C THR A 272 10.01 14.55 10.49
N ALA A 273 9.31 13.45 10.28
CA ALA A 273 8.19 13.37 9.34
C ALA A 273 6.89 13.72 10.07
N VAL A 274 5.98 14.39 9.37
CA VAL A 274 4.62 14.67 9.87
C VAL A 274 3.64 13.75 9.16
N ILE A 275 2.79 13.06 9.91
CA ILE A 275 1.58 12.44 9.36
C ILE A 275 0.43 13.45 9.49
N PHE A 276 -0.17 13.83 8.38
CA PHE A 276 -1.30 14.77 8.34
C PHE A 276 -2.57 14.07 7.84
N GLY A 277 -3.58 13.99 8.69
CA GLY A 277 -4.76 13.14 8.51
C GLY A 277 -4.56 11.72 9.05
N PHE A 278 -5.50 10.83 8.73
CA PHE A 278 -5.53 9.46 9.23
C PHE A 278 -5.26 8.47 8.08
N PRO A 279 -4.01 8.24 7.68
CA PRO A 279 -3.69 7.37 6.55
C PRO A 279 -3.86 5.89 6.91
N PHE A 280 -3.67 5.01 5.92
CA PHE A 280 -3.43 3.59 6.17
C PHE A 280 -2.38 3.37 7.27
N LYS A 281 -2.71 2.50 8.24
CA LYS A 281 -1.96 2.30 9.50
C LYS A 281 -0.44 2.22 9.32
N ASP A 282 0.03 1.35 8.42
CA ASP A 282 1.45 1.07 8.28
C ASP A 282 2.25 2.32 7.85
N THR A 283 1.63 3.32 7.22
CA THR A 283 2.30 4.57 6.85
C THR A 283 2.80 5.32 8.08
N ARG A 284 1.96 5.43 9.13
CA ARG A 284 2.37 6.06 10.40
C ARG A 284 3.46 5.24 11.08
N VAL A 285 3.28 3.92 11.14
CA VAL A 285 4.27 3.01 11.77
C VAL A 285 5.63 3.08 11.08
N ILE A 286 5.70 3.22 9.75
CA ILE A 286 6.97 3.46 9.06
C ILE A 286 7.63 4.76 9.52
N MET A 287 6.88 5.85 9.66
CA MET A 287 7.47 7.12 10.07
C MET A 287 7.97 7.09 11.52
N GLU A 288 7.27 6.37 12.40
CA GLU A 288 7.65 6.16 13.81
C GLU A 288 8.87 5.22 13.94
N ASN A 289 8.92 4.12 13.19
CA ASN A 289 10.01 3.14 13.31
C ASN A 289 11.30 3.57 12.60
N PHE A 290 11.21 4.43 11.58
CA PHE A 290 12.35 4.83 10.74
C PHE A 290 12.63 6.34 10.81
N GLY A 291 12.26 6.99 11.92
CA GLY A 291 12.42 8.43 12.09
C GLY A 291 11.76 9.00 13.34
N ASN A 292 11.85 10.33 13.47
CA ASN A 292 10.95 11.06 14.35
C ASN A 292 9.63 11.28 13.61
N CYS A 293 8.51 11.18 14.32
CA CYS A 293 7.18 11.33 13.74
C CYS A 293 6.31 12.24 14.62
N GLU A 294 5.61 13.18 13.97
CA GLU A 294 4.57 14.01 14.60
C GLU A 294 3.23 13.72 13.92
N PHE A 295 2.15 13.65 14.69
CA PHE A 295 0.84 13.19 14.20
C PHE A 295 -0.25 14.24 14.35
N PHE A 296 -0.87 14.60 13.23
CA PHE A 296 -2.02 15.50 13.13
C PHE A 296 -3.20 14.72 12.55
N GLY A 297 -3.81 13.87 13.38
CA GLY A 297 -4.68 12.78 12.93
C GLY A 297 -6.04 13.17 12.36
N PHE A 298 -6.55 14.39 12.58
CA PHE A 298 -7.81 14.81 11.96
C PHE A 298 -7.59 15.25 10.52
N GLY A 299 -6.43 15.86 10.22
CA GLY A 299 -6.10 16.36 8.89
C GLY A 299 -7.04 17.46 8.39
N ASP A 300 -7.68 18.18 9.32
CA ASP A 300 -8.61 19.27 9.04
C ASP A 300 -7.93 20.65 9.18
N SER A 301 -8.68 21.71 8.95
CA SER A 301 -8.24 23.10 9.09
C SER A 301 -7.71 23.46 10.48
N LYS A 302 -8.19 22.79 11.54
CA LYS A 302 -7.66 23.00 12.90
C LYS A 302 -6.28 22.38 13.02
N ASP A 303 -6.09 21.18 12.51
CA ASP A 303 -4.78 20.53 12.45
C ASP A 303 -3.81 21.29 11.55
N LEU A 304 -4.27 21.88 10.44
CA LEU A 304 -3.44 22.77 9.61
C LEU A 304 -2.97 24.00 10.40
N THR A 305 -3.86 24.58 11.21
CA THR A 305 -3.53 25.69 12.11
C THR A 305 -2.54 25.28 13.20
N LYS A 306 -2.69 24.08 13.77
CA LYS A 306 -1.74 23.54 14.76
C LYS A 306 -0.37 23.28 14.13
N LEU A 307 -0.33 22.69 12.94
CA LEU A 307 0.91 22.47 12.19
C LEU A 307 1.62 23.80 11.90
N LYS A 308 0.89 24.82 11.44
CA LYS A 308 1.46 26.15 11.27
C LYS A 308 2.06 26.70 12.56
N ARG A 309 1.34 26.64 13.68
CA ARG A 309 1.84 27.10 14.99
C ARG A 309 3.10 26.35 15.42
N PHE A 310 3.11 25.03 15.22
CA PHE A 310 4.25 24.17 15.52
C PHE A 310 5.49 24.60 14.72
N LEU A 311 5.34 24.87 13.42
CA LEU A 311 6.41 25.34 12.54
C LEU A 311 6.87 26.77 12.86
N ASP A 312 5.94 27.68 13.15
CA ASP A 312 6.22 29.08 13.51
C ASP A 312 7.09 29.22 14.77
N THR A 313 7.08 28.22 15.67
CA THR A 313 7.95 28.26 16.86
C THR A 313 9.44 28.21 16.53
N GLY A 314 9.81 27.76 15.33
CA GLY A 314 11.20 27.60 14.89
C GLY A 314 12.00 26.53 15.65
N LYS A 315 11.36 25.81 16.59
CA LYS A 315 12.04 24.83 17.45
C LYS A 315 12.36 23.51 16.73
N GLN A 316 11.60 23.17 15.69
CA GLN A 316 11.81 21.99 14.87
C GLN A 316 11.60 22.32 13.40
N GLN A 317 12.51 21.81 12.56
CA GLN A 317 12.34 21.78 11.12
C GLN A 317 11.89 20.37 10.74
N ILE A 318 10.78 20.26 10.01
CA ILE A 318 10.27 18.97 9.55
C ILE A 318 10.84 18.64 8.18
N LEU A 319 11.00 17.34 7.91
CA LEU A 319 11.49 16.82 6.63
C LEU A 319 10.39 16.88 5.57
N ALA A 320 9.24 16.31 5.92
CA ALA A 320 8.12 16.16 5.01
C ALA A 320 6.80 15.95 5.77
N VAL A 321 5.71 16.28 5.10
CA VAL A 321 4.36 15.84 5.44
C VAL A 321 3.99 14.66 4.56
N PHE A 322 3.55 13.56 5.17
CA PHE A 322 2.90 12.44 4.51
C PHE A 322 1.39 12.52 4.72
N VAL A 323 0.64 12.39 3.63
CA VAL A 323 -0.81 12.53 3.62
C VAL A 323 -1.44 11.54 2.64
N GLU A 324 -2.54 10.90 3.02
CA GLU A 324 -3.35 10.05 2.13
C GLU A 324 -4.60 10.82 1.67
N THR A 325 -4.87 10.82 0.37
CA THR A 325 -5.91 11.66 -0.24
C THR A 325 -6.91 10.85 -1.07
N PRO A 326 -8.17 10.69 -0.60
CA PRO A 326 -8.64 10.93 0.76
C PRO A 326 -8.17 9.83 1.74
N SER A 327 -8.28 10.09 3.04
CA SER A 327 -7.80 9.20 4.11
C SER A 327 -8.53 7.84 4.15
N ASN A 328 -7.85 6.73 4.45
CA ASN A 328 -8.46 5.42 4.64
C ASN A 328 -8.54 5.03 6.14
N PRO A 329 -9.73 4.95 6.78
CA PRO A 329 -11.04 4.66 6.18
C PRO A 329 -12.06 5.81 6.23
N LEU A 330 -11.69 6.99 6.77
CA LEU A 330 -12.62 8.09 7.07
C LEU A 330 -13.02 8.91 5.84
N LEU A 331 -12.23 8.79 4.77
CA LEU A 331 -12.41 9.50 3.50
C LEU A 331 -12.43 11.02 3.66
N ASN A 332 -11.67 11.53 4.63
CA ASN A 332 -11.43 12.95 4.79
C ASN A 332 -10.43 13.43 3.73
N MET A 333 -10.61 14.66 3.29
CA MET A 333 -9.74 15.29 2.30
C MET A 333 -9.04 16.50 2.92
N PRO A 334 -7.73 16.41 3.17
CA PRO A 334 -6.94 17.52 3.67
C PRO A 334 -6.86 18.70 2.69
N ASP A 335 -6.64 19.91 3.22
CA ASP A 335 -6.40 21.11 2.40
C ASP A 335 -4.98 21.08 1.81
N LEU A 336 -4.85 20.49 0.61
CA LEU A 336 -3.57 20.39 -0.10
C LEU A 336 -2.99 21.75 -0.51
N GLY A 337 -3.85 22.74 -0.80
CA GLY A 337 -3.40 24.10 -1.10
C GLY A 337 -2.77 24.77 0.11
N GLY A 338 -3.41 24.62 1.28
CA GLY A 338 -2.90 25.06 2.57
C GLY A 338 -1.58 24.38 2.94
N LEU A 339 -1.50 23.05 2.79
CA LEU A 339 -0.25 22.31 3.03
C LEU A 339 0.88 22.76 2.10
N ARG A 340 0.63 22.91 0.79
CA ARG A 340 1.64 23.38 -0.17
C ARG A 340 2.15 24.78 0.16
N LYS A 341 1.26 25.67 0.62
CA LYS A 341 1.65 27.01 1.09
C LYS A 341 2.60 26.92 2.28
N LEU A 342 2.25 26.14 3.31
CA LEU A 342 3.14 25.95 4.47
C LEU A 342 4.47 25.30 4.09
N ALA A 343 4.45 24.33 3.17
CA ALA A 343 5.65 23.67 2.67
C ALA A 343 6.60 24.64 1.97
N ASN A 344 6.07 25.58 1.19
CA ASN A 344 6.86 26.64 0.56
C ASN A 344 7.40 27.66 1.57
N GLU A 345 6.62 28.02 2.59
CA GLU A 345 7.02 28.98 3.64
C GLU A 345 8.10 28.42 4.57
N HIS A 346 8.03 27.13 4.91
CA HIS A 346 8.92 26.50 5.90
C HIS A 346 9.96 25.53 5.31
N GLY A 347 9.91 25.26 4.00
CA GLY A 347 10.93 24.47 3.29
C GLY A 347 10.93 22.97 3.60
N PHE A 348 9.74 22.35 3.66
CA PHE A 348 9.56 20.90 3.77
C PHE A 348 8.88 20.30 2.54
N PHE A 349 8.91 18.98 2.40
CA PHE A 349 8.33 18.27 1.25
C PHE A 349 6.94 17.68 1.54
N ILE A 350 6.15 17.44 0.50
CA ILE A 350 4.84 16.78 0.61
C ILE A 350 4.87 15.45 -0.13
N VAL A 351 4.60 14.36 0.59
CA VAL A 351 4.39 13.03 0.03
C VAL A 351 2.90 12.71 0.10
N VAL A 352 2.28 12.50 -1.06
CA VAL A 352 0.86 12.18 -1.17
C VAL A 352 0.70 10.70 -1.52
N ASP A 353 -0.05 9.95 -0.71
CA ASP A 353 -0.61 8.66 -1.10
C ASP A 353 -1.97 8.89 -1.76
N ASP A 354 -2.07 8.68 -3.07
CA ASP A 354 -3.28 8.92 -3.84
C ASP A 354 -4.10 7.65 -4.07
N THR A 355 -3.75 6.53 -3.44
CA THR A 355 -4.33 5.19 -3.71
C THR A 355 -5.86 5.19 -3.73
N ILE A 356 -6.50 5.92 -2.80
CA ILE A 356 -7.96 5.95 -2.68
C ILE A 356 -8.61 6.90 -3.70
N GLY A 357 -7.98 8.05 -3.98
CA GLY A 357 -8.48 9.03 -4.92
C GLY A 357 -8.27 8.59 -6.38
N GLY A 358 -7.05 8.14 -6.69
CA GLY A 358 -6.63 7.71 -8.02
C GLY A 358 -6.99 8.76 -9.08
N LEU A 359 -7.57 8.30 -10.20
CA LEU A 359 -7.99 9.14 -11.32
C LEU A 359 -9.05 10.20 -10.98
N ASN A 360 -9.69 10.11 -9.81
CA ASN A 360 -10.72 11.08 -9.41
C ASN A 360 -10.14 12.42 -8.96
N ILE A 361 -8.84 12.47 -8.63
CA ILE A 361 -8.19 13.68 -8.11
C ILE A 361 -6.88 14.01 -8.85
N GLU A 362 -6.57 15.31 -8.94
CA GLU A 362 -5.38 15.87 -9.57
C GLU A 362 -4.49 16.51 -8.50
N ILE A 363 -3.57 15.73 -7.92
CA ILE A 363 -2.79 16.15 -6.74
C ILE A 363 -1.34 16.54 -7.03
N LEU A 364 -0.85 16.28 -8.25
CA LEU A 364 0.59 16.40 -8.56
C LEU A 364 1.12 17.84 -8.40
N ALA A 365 0.27 18.86 -8.55
CA ALA A 365 0.66 20.26 -8.34
C ALA A 365 0.98 20.60 -6.86
N PHE A 366 0.51 19.80 -5.91
CA PHE A 366 0.68 20.01 -4.48
C PHE A 366 1.72 19.07 -3.86
N ALA A 367 2.08 18.00 -4.56
CA ALA A 367 2.99 16.96 -4.08
C ALA A 367 4.42 17.15 -4.60
N ASP A 368 5.40 16.79 -3.78
CA ASP A 368 6.79 16.60 -4.21
C ASP A 368 7.02 15.15 -4.67
N ILE A 369 6.37 14.20 -3.98
CA ILE A 369 6.32 12.77 -4.30
C ILE A 369 4.86 12.31 -4.27
N VAL A 370 4.45 11.51 -5.25
CA VAL A 370 3.17 10.79 -5.22
C VAL A 370 3.43 9.30 -5.13
N CYS A 371 2.82 8.64 -4.16
CA CYS A 371 2.85 7.19 -3.98
C CYS A 371 1.47 6.61 -4.29
N SER A 372 1.43 5.49 -5.00
CA SER A 372 0.18 4.79 -5.30
C SER A 372 0.34 3.29 -5.09
N SER A 373 -0.64 2.64 -4.48
CA SER A 373 -0.73 1.18 -4.46
C SER A 373 -1.42 0.67 -5.73
N LEU A 374 -0.62 0.23 -6.71
CA LEU A 374 -1.11 -0.40 -7.95
C LEU A 374 -1.89 -1.70 -7.71
N THR A 375 -1.76 -2.28 -6.52
CA THR A 375 -2.51 -3.47 -6.04
C THR A 375 -4.03 -3.27 -6.01
N LYS A 376 -4.50 -2.02 -5.87
CA LYS A 376 -5.93 -1.69 -5.62
C LYS A 376 -6.69 -1.49 -6.92
N LEU A 377 -7.44 -0.39 -7.04
CA LEU A 377 -8.29 -0.08 -8.20
C LEU A 377 -7.52 -0.05 -9.52
N PHE A 378 -6.23 0.28 -9.49
CA PHE A 378 -5.37 0.22 -10.67
C PHE A 378 -5.30 -1.20 -11.27
N SER A 379 -5.06 -2.23 -10.44
CA SER A 379 -5.10 -3.63 -10.87
C SER A 379 -6.53 -4.17 -10.94
N GLY A 380 -7.33 -4.02 -9.88
CA GLY A 380 -8.72 -4.50 -9.80
C GLY A 380 -8.88 -6.02 -9.70
N SER A 381 -7.93 -6.81 -10.21
CA SER A 381 -8.05 -8.27 -10.32
C SER A 381 -7.71 -9.03 -9.04
N SER A 382 -7.24 -8.35 -7.98
CA SER A 382 -6.91 -8.96 -6.70
C SER A 382 -5.85 -10.06 -6.76
N ASN A 383 -4.95 -10.04 -7.75
CA ASN A 383 -3.99 -11.14 -8.00
C ASN A 383 -2.53 -10.68 -8.17
N VAL A 384 -2.21 -9.43 -7.88
CA VAL A 384 -0.86 -8.89 -8.01
C VAL A 384 -0.66 -7.72 -7.07
N MET A 385 0.48 -7.68 -6.39
CA MET A 385 0.92 -6.51 -5.64
C MET A 385 1.79 -5.64 -6.53
N GLY A 386 1.70 -4.33 -6.31
CA GLY A 386 2.56 -3.35 -6.95
C GLY A 386 2.36 -1.99 -6.33
N GLY A 387 3.36 -1.13 -6.51
CA GLY A 387 3.30 0.28 -6.16
C GLY A 387 3.96 1.14 -7.24
N SER A 388 3.69 2.43 -7.19
CA SER A 388 4.40 3.43 -7.97
C SER A 388 4.81 4.59 -7.09
N LEU A 389 5.94 5.20 -7.43
CA LEU A 389 6.42 6.46 -6.89
C LEU A 389 6.66 7.41 -8.05
N ILE A 390 6.00 8.56 -8.02
CA ILE A 390 6.13 9.62 -9.02
C ILE A 390 6.88 10.79 -8.38
N LEU A 391 7.89 11.27 -9.09
CA LEU A 391 8.62 12.48 -8.73
C LEU A 391 8.00 13.68 -9.45
N ASN A 392 7.71 14.75 -8.73
CA ASN A 392 7.30 15.99 -9.37
C ASN A 392 8.54 16.71 -9.95
N PRO A 393 8.63 16.92 -11.28
CA PRO A 393 9.78 17.59 -11.90
C PRO A 393 9.97 19.05 -11.47
N LYS A 394 8.94 19.69 -10.91
CA LYS A 394 8.99 21.05 -10.36
C LYS A 394 9.39 21.09 -8.88
N SER A 395 9.54 19.94 -8.22
CA SER A 395 9.98 19.88 -6.82
C SER A 395 11.46 20.24 -6.70
N SER A 396 11.83 20.94 -5.62
CA SER A 396 13.24 21.14 -5.26
C SER A 396 13.96 19.85 -4.84
N LEU A 397 13.22 18.78 -4.53
CA LEU A 397 13.77 17.45 -4.26
C LEU A 397 14.24 16.74 -5.53
N TYR A 398 13.72 17.12 -6.70
CA TYR A 398 13.85 16.39 -7.95
C TYR A 398 15.30 16.07 -8.38
N PRO A 399 16.30 16.99 -8.26
CA PRO A 399 17.68 16.66 -8.62
C PRO A 399 18.28 15.53 -7.77
N CYS A 400 18.12 15.59 -6.45
CA CYS A 400 18.57 14.57 -5.50
C CYS A 400 17.81 13.25 -5.70
N ALA A 401 16.50 13.32 -5.97
CA ALA A 401 15.70 12.13 -6.26
C ALA A 401 16.20 11.39 -7.50
N LYS A 402 16.51 12.09 -8.59
CA LYS A 402 17.11 11.45 -9.78
C LYS A 402 18.44 10.76 -9.47
N GLU A 403 19.27 11.37 -8.62
CA GLU A 403 20.52 10.75 -8.17
C GLU A 403 20.23 9.47 -7.38
N TYR A 404 19.32 9.52 -6.41
CA TYR A 404 18.90 8.34 -5.63
C TYR A 404 18.49 7.18 -6.54
N PHE A 405 17.61 7.42 -7.51
CA PHE A 405 17.10 6.40 -8.42
C PHE A 405 18.10 5.94 -9.49
N SER A 406 19.12 6.76 -9.81
CA SER A 406 20.19 6.40 -10.75
C SER A 406 21.40 5.76 -10.05
N SER A 407 21.46 5.86 -8.72
CA SER A 407 22.52 5.28 -7.89
C SER A 407 22.21 3.82 -7.52
N ASN A 408 23.14 3.18 -6.81
CA ASN A 408 22.94 1.85 -6.23
C ASN A 408 22.07 1.84 -4.95
N LYS A 409 21.41 2.96 -4.61
CA LYS A 409 20.51 3.06 -3.44
C LYS A 409 19.10 2.57 -3.72
N PHE A 410 18.70 2.55 -4.98
CA PHE A 410 17.41 2.02 -5.42
C PHE A 410 17.61 0.69 -6.14
N GLU A 411 16.75 -0.28 -5.83
CA GLU A 411 16.65 -1.55 -6.56
C GLU A 411 15.23 -1.70 -7.11
N ASP A 412 15.11 -2.02 -8.40
CA ASP A 412 13.82 -2.40 -8.99
C ASP A 412 13.47 -3.84 -8.59
N LEU A 413 12.64 -3.96 -7.56
CA LEU A 413 12.20 -5.26 -7.00
C LEU A 413 10.85 -5.72 -7.59
N LEU A 414 10.29 -5.04 -8.59
CA LEU A 414 9.06 -5.52 -9.23
C LEU A 414 9.40 -6.68 -10.18
N TRP A 415 8.93 -7.87 -9.83
CA TRP A 415 9.14 -9.07 -10.63
C TRP A 415 8.48 -8.97 -12.01
N CYS A 416 9.14 -9.51 -13.05
CA CYS A 416 8.72 -9.39 -14.45
C CYS A 416 7.29 -9.89 -14.70
N GLN A 417 6.92 -11.05 -14.14
CA GLN A 417 5.57 -11.60 -14.32
C GLN A 417 4.50 -10.81 -13.54
N ASP A 418 4.88 -10.14 -12.45
CA ASP A 418 3.98 -9.21 -11.76
C ASP A 418 3.79 -7.92 -12.57
N ALA A 419 4.84 -7.43 -13.23
CA ALA A 419 4.72 -6.31 -14.17
C ALA A 419 3.78 -6.63 -15.33
N VAL A 420 3.89 -7.82 -15.94
CA VAL A 420 2.95 -8.29 -16.98
C VAL A 420 1.52 -8.34 -16.46
N ALA A 421 1.31 -8.93 -15.27
CA ALA A 421 -0.02 -8.99 -14.66
C ALA A 421 -0.60 -7.59 -14.38
N LEU A 422 0.20 -6.68 -13.81
CA LEU A 422 -0.20 -5.29 -13.57
C LEU A 422 -0.55 -4.55 -14.86
N GLU A 423 0.26 -4.72 -15.91
CA GLU A 423 0.02 -4.09 -17.20
C GLU A 423 -1.32 -4.56 -17.76
N ILE A 424 -1.56 -5.87 -17.85
CA ILE A 424 -2.82 -6.42 -18.38
C ILE A 424 -4.01 -5.92 -17.56
N ASN A 425 -3.91 -6.03 -16.23
CA ASN A 425 -4.96 -5.69 -15.29
C ASN A 425 -5.35 -4.21 -15.30
N SER A 426 -4.43 -3.30 -15.66
CA SER A 426 -4.67 -1.86 -15.63
C SER A 426 -5.15 -1.26 -16.96
N ARG A 427 -5.30 -2.06 -18.01
CA ARG A 427 -5.78 -1.59 -19.33
C ARG A 427 -7.18 -0.99 -19.31
N ASN A 428 -8.03 -1.41 -18.36
CA ASN A 428 -9.39 -0.89 -18.19
C ASN A 428 -9.56 -0.07 -16.89
N PHE A 429 -8.47 0.46 -16.32
CA PHE A 429 -8.52 1.22 -15.07
C PHE A 429 -9.44 2.45 -15.13
N GLU A 430 -9.45 3.18 -16.25
CA GLU A 430 -10.34 4.34 -16.44
C GLU A 430 -11.82 3.95 -16.43
N ASP A 431 -12.22 2.98 -17.26
CA ASP A 431 -13.60 2.46 -17.32
C ASP A 431 -14.05 1.93 -15.95
N ARG A 432 -13.17 1.15 -15.31
CA ARG A 432 -13.41 0.60 -13.97
C ARG A 432 -13.64 1.71 -12.95
N THR A 433 -12.85 2.79 -12.99
CA THR A 433 -13.01 3.92 -12.07
C THR A 433 -14.36 4.60 -12.25
N LEU A 434 -14.76 4.89 -13.51
CA LEU A 434 -16.06 5.52 -13.78
C LEU A 434 -17.23 4.65 -13.32
N ARG A 435 -17.19 3.34 -13.63
CA ARG A 435 -18.27 2.41 -13.25
C ARG A 435 -18.37 2.22 -11.74
N THR A 436 -17.24 2.12 -11.05
CA THR A 436 -17.25 1.97 -9.59
C THR A 436 -17.71 3.25 -8.89
N ASN A 437 -17.37 4.44 -9.42
CA ASN A 437 -17.94 5.71 -8.97
C ASN A 437 -19.48 5.71 -9.10
N GLU A 438 -19.99 5.38 -10.30
CA GLU A 438 -21.43 5.35 -10.58
C GLU A 438 -22.17 4.34 -9.71
N ASN A 439 -21.63 3.12 -9.55
CA ASN A 439 -22.20 2.11 -8.67
C ASN A 439 -22.24 2.59 -7.20
N THR A 440 -21.18 3.24 -6.74
CA THR A 440 -21.10 3.75 -5.37
C THR A 440 -22.13 4.85 -5.12
N GLU A 441 -22.23 5.81 -6.04
CA GLU A 441 -23.20 6.91 -5.96
C GLU A 441 -24.64 6.39 -5.96
N LYS A 442 -24.97 5.45 -6.85
CA LYS A 442 -26.31 4.85 -6.93
C LYS A 442 -26.63 4.02 -5.69
N LEU A 443 -25.68 3.28 -5.15
CA LEU A 443 -25.89 2.50 -3.93
C LEU A 443 -26.14 3.41 -2.71
N LEU A 444 -25.38 4.50 -2.61
CA LEU A 444 -25.55 5.51 -1.56
C LEU A 444 -26.90 6.22 -1.68
N SER A 445 -27.18 6.82 -2.85
CA SER A 445 -28.39 7.62 -3.08
C SER A 445 -29.67 6.80 -3.13
N GLY A 446 -29.63 5.61 -3.73
CA GLY A 446 -30.79 4.75 -3.91
C GLY A 446 -31.20 3.96 -2.68
N LEU A 447 -30.32 3.82 -1.68
CA LEU A 447 -30.58 3.00 -0.50
C LEU A 447 -29.98 3.58 0.79
N LEU A 448 -28.65 3.67 0.88
CA LEU A 448 -27.94 3.82 2.16
C LEU A 448 -28.18 5.16 2.85
N LEU A 449 -28.27 6.26 2.09
CA LEU A 449 -28.53 7.59 2.65
C LEU A 449 -29.87 7.66 3.40
N SER A 450 -30.88 6.90 2.95
CA SER A 450 -32.19 6.88 3.61
C SER A 450 -32.18 6.20 4.98
N GLU A 451 -31.12 5.43 5.27
CA GLU A 451 -30.91 4.66 6.49
C GLU A 451 -29.95 5.33 7.47
N GLU A 452 -29.28 6.41 7.05
CA GLU A 452 -28.44 7.21 7.94
C GLU A 452 -29.30 7.87 9.04
N LYS A 453 -28.74 7.91 10.26
CA LYS A 453 -29.42 8.28 11.52
C LYS A 453 -30.60 7.40 11.91
N LYS A 454 -30.92 6.33 11.16
CA LYS A 454 -31.90 5.31 11.51
C LYS A 454 -31.21 4.00 11.87
N THR A 455 -30.85 3.22 10.87
CA THR A 455 -30.14 1.95 11.02
C THR A 455 -28.64 2.19 11.11
N ILE A 456 -28.14 3.05 10.23
CA ILE A 456 -26.73 3.46 10.15
C ILE A 456 -26.55 4.74 10.95
N LYS A 457 -25.57 4.81 11.85
CA LYS A 457 -25.26 5.99 12.66
C LYS A 457 -24.71 7.13 11.81
N LYS A 458 -23.75 6.82 10.93
CA LYS A 458 -23.07 7.79 10.06
C LYS A 458 -22.48 7.09 8.84
N ILE A 459 -22.50 7.77 7.69
CA ILE A 459 -21.84 7.33 6.47
C ILE A 459 -20.62 8.22 6.20
N TYR A 460 -19.49 7.59 5.90
CA TYR A 460 -18.26 8.25 5.49
C TYR A 460 -18.04 8.06 4.00
N TYR A 461 -17.99 9.16 3.28
CA TYR A 461 -17.78 9.27 1.84
C TYR A 461 -17.42 10.73 1.54
N PRO A 462 -16.59 11.07 0.52
CA PRO A 462 -16.11 12.45 0.36
C PRO A 462 -17.22 13.52 0.31
N THR A 463 -18.39 13.21 -0.24
CA THR A 463 -19.54 14.14 -0.27
C THR A 463 -20.34 14.23 1.03
N LEU A 464 -20.10 13.33 1.99
CA LEU A 464 -20.91 13.14 3.20
C LEU A 464 -20.12 13.37 4.49
N SER A 465 -18.80 13.12 4.49
CA SER A 465 -17.98 13.12 5.70
C SER A 465 -17.95 14.48 6.41
N SER A 466 -17.81 15.58 5.65
CA SER A 466 -17.97 16.96 6.14
C SER A 466 -18.03 17.97 4.98
N THR A 467 -18.53 19.18 5.24
CA THR A 467 -18.48 20.30 4.27
C THR A 467 -17.05 20.68 3.89
N GLU A 468 -16.12 20.57 4.83
CA GLU A 468 -14.70 20.87 4.59
C GLU A 468 -14.07 19.81 3.67
N THR A 469 -14.30 18.52 3.96
CA THR A 469 -13.87 17.39 3.12
C THR A 469 -14.37 17.57 1.69
N LEU A 470 -15.67 17.84 1.51
CA LEU A 470 -16.24 18.04 0.17
C LEU A 470 -15.56 19.21 -0.56
N LYS A 471 -15.39 20.36 0.10
CA LYS A 471 -14.72 21.53 -0.48
C LYS A 471 -13.29 21.21 -0.92
N ASN A 472 -12.51 20.55 -0.05
CA ASN A 472 -11.12 20.21 -0.34
C ASN A 472 -11.01 19.14 -1.44
N TYR A 473 -11.97 18.22 -1.52
CA TYR A 473 -12.03 17.22 -2.58
C TYR A 473 -12.37 17.86 -3.92
N GLU A 474 -13.42 18.69 -3.99
CA GLU A 474 -13.79 19.42 -5.21
C GLU A 474 -12.65 20.31 -5.73
N PHE A 475 -11.83 20.86 -4.84
CA PHE A 475 -10.70 21.70 -5.23
C PHE A 475 -9.67 20.97 -6.11
N VAL A 476 -9.56 19.65 -5.99
CA VAL A 476 -8.64 18.83 -6.79
C VAL A 476 -9.35 17.75 -7.60
N ARG A 477 -10.69 17.71 -7.62
CA ARG A 477 -11.42 16.68 -8.38
C ARG A 477 -11.20 16.88 -9.87
N THR A 478 -10.94 15.78 -10.57
CA THR A 478 -10.78 15.81 -12.04
C THR A 478 -12.13 16.05 -12.71
N GLU A 479 -12.14 16.62 -13.91
CA GLU A 479 -13.36 17.01 -14.61
C GLU A 479 -14.37 15.85 -14.74
N ARG A 480 -13.87 14.65 -15.06
CA ARG A 480 -14.65 13.40 -15.18
C ARG A 480 -14.59 12.52 -13.92
N GLY A 481 -13.88 12.95 -12.88
CA GLY A 481 -13.72 12.21 -11.63
C GLY A 481 -15.00 12.17 -10.82
N GLY A 482 -15.28 11.01 -10.20
CA GLY A 482 -16.30 10.86 -9.17
C GLY A 482 -15.70 11.05 -7.77
N TYR A 483 -16.29 10.40 -6.77
CA TYR A 483 -15.80 10.46 -5.37
C TYR A 483 -15.26 9.12 -4.86
N GLY A 484 -14.90 8.23 -5.79
CA GLY A 484 -14.28 6.94 -5.51
C GLY A 484 -15.26 5.80 -5.26
N CYS A 485 -14.70 4.62 -5.03
CA CYS A 485 -15.45 3.37 -4.85
C CYS A 485 -15.58 2.92 -3.40
N LEU A 486 -15.06 3.69 -2.45
CA LEU A 486 -14.93 3.31 -1.05
C LEU A 486 -15.88 4.15 -0.19
N PHE A 487 -16.59 3.53 0.74
CA PHE A 487 -17.31 4.21 1.82
C PHE A 487 -17.24 3.40 3.11
N SER A 488 -17.52 4.03 4.25
CA SER A 488 -17.61 3.35 5.55
C SER A 488 -18.95 3.60 6.21
N LEU A 489 -19.56 2.56 6.78
CA LEU A 489 -20.82 2.63 7.51
C LEU A 489 -20.57 2.45 8.99
N ALA A 490 -20.93 3.45 9.79
CA ALA A 490 -20.94 3.38 11.24
C ALA A 490 -22.27 2.85 11.75
N PHE A 491 -22.23 1.92 12.69
CA PHE A 491 -23.42 1.49 13.42
C PHE A 491 -23.44 2.06 14.84
N TYR A 492 -24.58 1.92 15.53
CA TYR A 492 -24.75 2.48 16.88
C TYR A 492 -24.05 1.65 17.96
N ASN A 493 -23.83 0.36 17.69
CA ASN A 493 -23.14 -0.59 18.55
C ASN A 493 -22.54 -1.72 17.69
N GLU A 494 -21.72 -2.55 18.32
CA GLU A 494 -21.01 -3.65 17.67
C GLU A 494 -21.98 -4.71 17.12
N GLN A 495 -23.03 -5.04 17.87
CA GLN A 495 -24.00 -6.06 17.48
C GLN A 495 -24.73 -5.71 16.17
N ASP A 496 -25.07 -4.44 15.96
CA ASP A 496 -25.64 -3.97 14.70
C ASP A 496 -24.65 -4.10 13.53
N ALA A 497 -23.38 -3.75 13.77
CA ALA A 497 -22.32 -3.87 12.77
C ALA A 497 -22.07 -5.34 12.41
N GLU A 498 -22.05 -6.22 13.41
CA GLU A 498 -21.96 -7.66 13.25
C GLU A 498 -23.12 -8.20 12.42
N PHE A 499 -24.37 -7.89 12.76
CA PHE A 499 -25.54 -8.37 12.02
C PHE A 499 -25.52 -7.94 10.56
N PHE A 500 -25.15 -6.68 10.30
CA PHE A 500 -24.98 -6.19 8.93
C PHE A 500 -23.86 -6.94 8.21
N TYR A 501 -22.66 -6.99 8.80
CA TYR A 501 -21.50 -7.62 8.18
C TYR A 501 -21.74 -9.09 7.89
N ASN A 502 -22.20 -9.86 8.88
CA ASN A 502 -22.47 -11.30 8.75
C ASN A 502 -23.51 -11.58 7.66
N SER A 503 -24.52 -10.70 7.51
CA SER A 503 -25.62 -10.88 6.55
C SER A 503 -25.35 -10.35 5.15
N LEU A 504 -24.36 -9.46 4.97
CA LEU A 504 -24.03 -8.87 3.67
C LEU A 504 -23.41 -9.91 2.72
N LYS A 505 -24.07 -10.17 1.59
CA LYS A 505 -23.70 -11.24 0.63
C LYS A 505 -22.74 -10.76 -0.47
N VAL A 506 -21.69 -10.06 -0.09
CA VAL A 506 -20.57 -9.66 -0.96
C VAL A 506 -19.28 -10.37 -0.52
N PHE A 507 -18.18 -10.25 -1.26
CA PHE A 507 -16.91 -10.78 -0.77
C PHE A 507 -16.47 -10.04 0.51
N LYS A 508 -15.80 -10.76 1.41
CA LYS A 508 -15.43 -10.24 2.73
C LYS A 508 -13.98 -10.55 3.04
N GLY A 509 -13.16 -9.53 3.21
CA GLY A 509 -11.71 -9.69 3.37
C GLY A 509 -10.98 -8.35 3.39
N PRO A 510 -9.69 -8.33 3.77
CA PRO A 510 -8.87 -7.12 3.76
C PRO A 510 -8.58 -6.67 2.32
N SER A 511 -7.99 -5.48 2.14
CA SER A 511 -7.83 -4.80 0.83
C SER A 511 -9.07 -4.04 0.35
N ASN A 512 -9.00 -3.44 -0.84
CA ASN A 512 -10.03 -2.63 -1.49
C ASN A 512 -9.71 -2.48 -3.00
N GLY A 513 -10.57 -1.78 -3.75
CA GLY A 513 -10.37 -1.44 -5.15
C GLY A 513 -10.40 -2.65 -6.08
N THR A 514 -11.23 -3.65 -5.80
CA THR A 514 -11.36 -4.88 -6.60
C THR A 514 -12.46 -4.75 -7.65
N ASN A 515 -12.44 -5.62 -8.67
CA ASN A 515 -13.50 -5.72 -9.69
C ASN A 515 -14.84 -6.20 -9.11
N PHE A 516 -14.81 -6.73 -7.88
CA PHE A 516 -15.96 -7.17 -7.10
C PHE A 516 -16.04 -6.37 -5.81
N THR A 517 -17.22 -6.31 -5.21
CA THR A 517 -17.46 -5.60 -3.96
C THR A 517 -16.86 -6.36 -2.80
N LEU A 518 -16.09 -5.66 -1.98
CA LEU A 518 -15.38 -6.20 -0.83
C LEU A 518 -15.73 -5.41 0.44
N ALA A 519 -16.13 -6.11 1.50
CA ALA A 519 -16.43 -5.51 2.80
C ALA A 519 -15.49 -6.02 3.90
N CYS A 520 -15.21 -5.20 4.90
CA CYS A 520 -14.45 -5.63 6.09
C CYS A 520 -14.72 -4.74 7.32
N PRO A 521 -14.62 -5.28 8.54
CA PRO A 521 -14.58 -4.49 9.78
C PRO A 521 -13.20 -3.84 9.94
N TYR A 522 -12.93 -2.79 9.15
CA TYR A 522 -11.58 -2.25 8.95
C TYR A 522 -10.90 -1.85 10.26
N VAL A 523 -11.61 -1.17 11.16
CA VAL A 523 -11.03 -0.65 12.40
C VAL A 523 -10.59 -1.79 13.31
N HIS A 524 -11.36 -2.88 13.40
CA HIS A 524 -10.88 -4.10 14.07
C HIS A 524 -9.69 -4.72 13.33
N LEU A 525 -9.75 -4.90 12.01
CA LEU A 525 -8.63 -5.53 11.28
C LEU A 525 -7.31 -4.76 11.36
N ALA A 526 -7.36 -3.42 11.37
CA ALA A 526 -6.17 -2.58 11.39
C ALA A 526 -5.77 -2.14 12.80
N HIS A 527 -6.72 -1.84 13.68
CA HIS A 527 -6.52 -1.07 14.91
C HIS A 527 -7.10 -1.75 16.17
N HIS A 528 -7.30 -3.08 16.17
CA HIS A 528 -7.92 -3.82 17.29
C HIS A 528 -7.33 -3.52 18.67
N PHE A 529 -6.01 -3.35 18.76
CA PHE A 529 -5.31 -3.12 20.03
C PHE A 529 -5.20 -1.64 20.42
N GLU A 530 -5.80 -0.74 19.65
CA GLU A 530 -5.74 0.72 19.81
C GLU A 530 -7.09 1.40 19.55
N LEU A 531 -8.21 0.65 19.69
CA LEU A 531 -9.56 1.11 19.35
C LEU A 531 -9.94 2.42 20.07
N GLU A 532 -9.61 2.54 21.36
CA GLU A 532 -9.90 3.74 22.15
C GLU A 532 -9.12 4.97 21.65
N GLU A 533 -7.86 4.80 21.24
CA GLU A 533 -7.02 5.88 20.70
C GLU A 533 -7.57 6.34 19.35
N VAL A 534 -7.78 5.42 18.41
CA VAL A 534 -8.19 5.78 17.03
C VAL A 534 -9.62 6.31 16.96
N SER A 535 -10.48 5.91 17.91
CA SER A 535 -11.84 6.45 18.04
C SER A 535 -11.85 7.96 18.28
N GLN A 536 -10.82 8.51 18.94
CA GLN A 536 -10.69 9.96 19.16
C GLN A 536 -10.53 10.74 17.85
N PHE A 537 -10.00 10.09 16.81
CA PHE A 537 -9.85 10.64 15.46
C PHE A 537 -11.04 10.30 14.54
N GLY A 538 -12.07 9.62 15.05
CA GLY A 538 -13.29 9.29 14.33
C GLY A 538 -13.32 7.89 13.72
N ALA A 539 -12.28 7.06 13.91
CA ALA A 539 -12.30 5.66 13.51
C ALA A 539 -13.12 4.82 14.52
N ASP A 540 -14.45 4.84 14.37
CA ASP A 540 -15.37 4.09 15.23
C ASP A 540 -15.13 2.57 15.05
N PRO A 541 -15.00 1.78 16.13
CA PRO A 541 -14.84 0.33 16.04
C PRO A 541 -16.00 -0.34 15.29
N ASN A 542 -17.20 0.24 15.36
CA ASN A 542 -18.42 -0.30 14.77
C ASN A 542 -18.56 0.06 13.27
N PHE A 543 -17.43 0.16 12.55
CA PHE A 543 -17.42 0.43 11.11
C PHE A 543 -17.38 -0.84 10.27
N VAL A 544 -18.21 -0.86 9.23
CA VAL A 544 -18.00 -1.74 8.06
C VAL A 544 -17.57 -0.88 6.88
N ARG A 545 -16.34 -1.09 6.41
CA ARG A 545 -15.80 -0.44 5.21
C ARG A 545 -16.16 -1.27 3.99
N VAL A 546 -16.64 -0.62 2.94
CA VAL A 546 -17.10 -1.26 1.70
C VAL A 546 -16.38 -0.62 0.51
N SER A 547 -15.71 -1.46 -0.27
CA SER A 547 -15.20 -1.11 -1.60
C SER A 547 -16.14 -1.68 -2.65
N VAL A 548 -16.88 -0.83 -3.35
CA VAL A 548 -17.85 -1.22 -4.38
C VAL A 548 -17.13 -1.64 -5.66
N GLY A 549 -17.55 -2.77 -6.22
CA GLY A 549 -17.01 -3.34 -7.46
C GLY A 549 -17.85 -3.03 -8.69
N LEU A 550 -17.72 -3.91 -9.69
CA LEU A 550 -18.32 -3.78 -11.02
C LEU A 550 -19.64 -4.55 -11.18
N GLU A 551 -20.19 -5.08 -10.08
CA GLU A 551 -21.46 -5.81 -10.12
C GLU A 551 -22.62 -4.96 -10.64
N ASN A 552 -23.69 -5.64 -11.05
CA ASN A 552 -24.92 -4.98 -11.44
C ASN A 552 -25.51 -4.20 -10.25
N ILE A 553 -25.88 -2.94 -10.47
CA ILE A 553 -26.37 -2.05 -9.41
C ILE A 553 -27.66 -2.56 -8.74
N GLU A 554 -28.58 -3.17 -9.47
CA GLU A 554 -29.81 -3.73 -8.89
C GLU A 554 -29.51 -4.90 -7.95
N TRP A 555 -28.49 -5.69 -8.30
CA TRP A 555 -28.00 -6.75 -7.42
C TRP A 555 -27.38 -6.16 -6.14
N LEU A 556 -26.56 -5.11 -6.27
CA LEU A 556 -25.96 -4.42 -5.12
C LEU A 556 -27.05 -3.85 -4.19
N LEU A 557 -28.02 -3.11 -4.73
CA LEU A 557 -29.14 -2.56 -3.96
C LEU A 557 -29.89 -3.66 -3.22
N LYS A 558 -30.16 -4.79 -3.89
CA LYS A 558 -30.82 -5.94 -3.26
C LYS A 558 -30.01 -6.52 -2.11
N VAL A 559 -28.72 -6.84 -2.30
CA VAL A 559 -27.92 -7.49 -1.24
C VAL A 559 -27.67 -6.58 -0.05
N PHE A 560 -27.52 -5.27 -0.26
CA PHE A 560 -27.41 -4.30 0.83
C PHE A 560 -28.74 -4.10 1.55
N SER A 561 -29.86 -4.06 0.81
CA SER A 561 -31.20 -3.95 1.41
C SER A 561 -31.50 -5.16 2.31
N GLU A 562 -31.20 -6.38 1.84
CA GLU A 562 -31.36 -7.60 2.64
C GLU A 562 -30.57 -7.53 3.96
N ALA A 563 -29.31 -7.05 3.91
CA ALA A 563 -28.47 -6.92 5.11
C ALA A 563 -28.99 -5.85 6.10
N ILE A 564 -29.51 -4.73 5.60
CA ILE A 564 -30.10 -3.65 6.42
C ILE A 564 -31.37 -4.15 7.14
N GLU A 565 -32.23 -4.91 6.45
CA GLU A 565 -33.44 -5.46 7.06
C GLU A 565 -33.14 -6.42 8.20
N VAL A 566 -32.05 -7.21 8.10
CA VAL A 566 -31.61 -8.05 9.23
C VAL A 566 -31.30 -7.22 10.47
N VAL A 567 -30.62 -6.08 10.33
CA VAL A 567 -30.33 -5.18 11.46
C VAL A 567 -31.63 -4.64 12.07
N LYS A 568 -32.58 -4.19 11.23
CA LYS A 568 -33.86 -3.63 11.70
C LYS A 568 -34.72 -4.63 12.46
N LEU A 569 -34.80 -5.88 11.97
CA LEU A 569 -35.57 -6.94 12.61
C LEU A 569 -35.01 -7.25 14.01
N ASN A 570 -33.69 -7.44 14.12
CA ASN A 570 -33.05 -7.78 15.40
C ASN A 570 -33.09 -6.64 16.44
N ARG A 571 -33.10 -5.37 15.99
CA ARG A 571 -33.34 -4.23 16.89
C ARG A 571 -34.76 -4.19 17.44
N SER A 572 -35.73 -4.63 16.64
CA SER A 572 -37.14 -4.65 17.05
C SER A 572 -37.38 -5.71 18.13
N ASP A 573 -36.79 -6.89 17.97
CA ASP A 573 -36.85 -7.97 18.96
C ASP A 573 -36.15 -7.62 20.27
N SER A 574 -35.05 -6.84 20.21
CA SER A 574 -34.34 -6.37 21.41
C SER A 574 -35.15 -5.34 22.22
N LYS A 575 -36.04 -4.57 21.57
CA LYS A 575 -36.94 -3.61 22.23
C LYS A 575 -38.22 -4.24 22.79
N VAL A 576 -38.58 -5.44 22.34
CA VAL A 576 -39.76 -6.18 22.85
C VAL A 576 -39.41 -7.01 24.08
N ASN A 577 -38.12 -7.31 24.29
CA ASN A 577 -37.62 -8.12 25.41
C ASN A 577 -37.01 -7.31 26.57
N CYS A 578 -37.06 -5.96 26.51
CA CYS A 578 -36.76 -5.05 27.61
C CYS A 578 -38.05 -4.35 28.05
#